data_AF-A0A847ISN5-F1
#
_entry.id   AF-A0A847ISN5-F1
#
_cell.length_a   1.000
_cell.length_b   1.000
_cell.length_c   1.000
_cell.angle_alpha   90.00
_cell.angle_beta   90.00
_cell.angle_gamma   90.00
#
_symmetry.space_group_name_H-M   'P 1'
#
loop_
_entity.id
_entity.type
_entity.pdbx_description
1 polymer ?
#
loop_
_entity_poly.entity_id
_entity_poly.type
_entity_poly.pdbx_seq_one_letter_code
_entity_poly.pdbx_strand_id
1 'polypeptide(L)'
;LLIQRALSPAKISSIKINEEAKRVGVYLKPNEVSLAIGKGGSNIKLAGMLIGYEIDVFREMDEDEEDVMLDEFNDEIDQWIIDALKQIGCDTAKSVLVIPIPEIVKRADLEEETVAEVIRILRAEFENDTKE
;
A
#
# COMPACT_ATOMS: atom_id res chain seq x y z
N LEU A 1 -15.56 15.41 5.54
CA LEU A 1 -16.08 15.23 4.17
C LEU A 1 -17.47 14.58 4.20
N LEU A 2 -18.36 14.94 3.27
CA LEU A 2 -19.72 14.39 3.16
C LEU A 2 -19.72 12.86 2.92
N ILE A 3 -18.73 12.37 2.16
CA ILE A 3 -18.56 10.96 1.79
C ILE A 3 -18.31 10.05 3.01
N GLN A 4 -17.36 10.42 3.87
CA GLN A 4 -17.09 9.69 5.13
C GLN A 4 -18.31 9.62 6.05
N ARG A 5 -19.13 10.69 6.08
CA ARG A 5 -20.35 10.73 6.89
C ARG A 5 -21.45 9.86 6.28
N ALA A 6 -21.56 9.85 4.96
CA ALA A 6 -22.57 9.09 4.23
C ALA A 6 -22.35 7.57 4.30
N LEU A 7 -21.10 7.11 4.45
CA LEU A 7 -20.75 5.69 4.59
C LEU A 7 -20.57 5.23 6.04
N SER A 8 -20.84 6.09 7.03
CA SER A 8 -20.86 5.71 8.44
C SER A 8 -21.81 4.52 8.66
N PRO A 9 -21.39 3.45 9.39
CA PRO A 9 -20.29 3.39 10.36
C PRO A 9 -18.92 2.94 9.81
N ALA A 10 -18.78 2.74 8.49
CA ALA A 10 -17.55 2.19 7.92
C ALA A 10 -16.38 3.17 7.95
N LYS A 11 -15.20 2.68 8.33
CA LYS A 11 -13.96 3.49 8.37
C LYS A 11 -13.22 3.41 7.04
N ILE A 12 -13.30 4.49 6.29
CA ILE A 12 -12.63 4.64 4.99
C ILE A 12 -11.13 4.91 5.19
N SER A 13 -10.29 4.17 4.47
CA SER A 13 -8.84 4.37 4.44
C SER A 13 -8.46 5.50 3.47
N SER A 14 -8.92 5.42 2.20
CA SER A 14 -8.64 6.41 1.17
C SER A 14 -9.83 6.62 0.22
N ILE A 15 -9.88 7.79 -0.43
CA ILE A 15 -10.94 8.19 -1.37
C ILE A 15 -10.31 8.76 -2.64
N LYS A 16 -10.64 8.20 -3.80
CA LYS A 16 -10.30 8.75 -5.12
C LYS A 16 -11.57 9.29 -5.78
N ILE A 17 -11.57 10.55 -6.19
CA ILE A 17 -12.73 11.21 -6.80
C ILE A 17 -12.43 11.45 -8.27
N ASN A 18 -13.31 10.99 -9.15
CA ASN A 18 -13.30 11.32 -10.56
C ASN A 18 -14.53 12.21 -10.86
N GLU A 19 -14.27 13.51 -11.00
CA GLU A 19 -15.31 14.52 -11.22
C GLU A 19 -15.94 14.42 -12.62
N GLU A 20 -15.16 14.06 -13.65
CA GLU A 20 -15.65 13.92 -15.02
C GLU A 20 -16.64 12.75 -15.15
N ALA A 21 -16.33 11.62 -14.54
CA ALA A 21 -17.18 10.43 -14.55
C ALA A 21 -18.28 10.47 -13.48
N LYS A 22 -18.27 11.45 -12.57
CA LYS A 22 -19.10 11.49 -11.34
C LYS A 22 -19.01 10.19 -10.53
N ARG A 23 -17.80 9.65 -10.39
CA ARG A 23 -17.52 8.42 -9.65
C ARG A 23 -16.58 8.69 -8.47
N VAL A 24 -16.79 7.95 -7.39
CA VAL A 24 -15.95 7.97 -6.20
C VAL A 24 -15.52 6.55 -5.89
N GLY A 25 -14.21 6.29 -5.95
CA GLY A 25 -13.60 5.05 -5.47
C GLY A 25 -13.25 5.18 -3.99
N VAL A 26 -13.78 4.27 -3.17
CA VAL A 26 -13.58 4.24 -1.72
C VAL A 26 -12.83 2.98 -1.35
N TYR A 27 -11.68 3.15 -0.70
CA TYR A 27 -10.80 2.06 -0.27
C TYR A 27 -10.99 1.81 1.22
N LEU A 28 -11.26 0.57 1.57
CA LEU A 28 -11.67 0.14 2.91
C LEU A 28 -10.99 -1.18 3.26
N LYS A 29 -10.60 -1.35 4.53
CA LYS A 29 -10.14 -2.64 5.04
C LYS A 29 -11.19 -3.73 4.81
N PRO A 30 -10.79 -5.00 4.63
CA PRO A 30 -11.72 -6.10 4.32
C PRO A 30 -12.90 -6.24 5.30
N ASN A 31 -12.66 -5.97 6.59
CA ASN A 31 -13.68 -5.99 7.64
C ASN A 31 -14.67 -4.80 7.58
N GLU A 32 -14.27 -3.68 6.98
CA GLU A 32 -15.09 -2.46 6.87
C GLU A 32 -15.96 -2.45 5.59
N VAL A 33 -15.60 -3.23 4.57
CA VAL A 33 -16.34 -3.31 3.30
C VAL A 33 -17.81 -3.69 3.49
N SER A 34 -18.09 -4.67 4.35
CA SER A 34 -19.47 -5.08 4.60
C SER A 34 -20.31 -3.98 5.26
N LEU A 35 -19.69 -3.17 6.12
CA LEU A 35 -20.35 -2.03 6.77
C LEU A 35 -20.61 -0.91 5.75
N ALA A 36 -19.66 -0.67 4.85
CA ALA A 36 -19.80 0.32 3.80
C ALA A 36 -20.92 -0.05 2.82
N ILE A 37 -20.99 -1.30 2.37
CA ILE A 37 -22.03 -1.82 1.47
C ILE A 37 -23.41 -1.78 2.13
N GLY A 38 -23.50 -2.21 3.39
CA GLY A 38 -24.76 -2.38 4.10
C GLY A 38 -25.61 -3.53 3.54
N LYS A 39 -26.72 -3.84 4.21
CA LYS A 39 -27.59 -4.96 3.81
C LYS A 39 -28.15 -4.75 2.40
N GLY A 40 -27.81 -5.65 1.47
CA GLY A 40 -28.25 -5.58 0.07
C GLY A 40 -27.71 -4.36 -0.71
N GLY A 41 -26.61 -3.74 -0.27
CA GLY A 41 -26.05 -2.55 -0.94
C GLY A 41 -26.80 -1.24 -0.65
N SER A 42 -27.70 -1.24 0.35
CA SER A 42 -28.55 -0.09 0.63
C SER A 42 -27.75 1.15 1.07
N ASN A 43 -26.64 0.96 1.79
CA ASN A 43 -25.87 2.07 2.35
C ASN A 43 -25.11 2.83 1.26
N ILE A 44 -24.41 2.12 0.37
CA ILE A 44 -23.74 2.72 -0.81
C ILE A 44 -24.74 3.42 -1.72
N LYS A 45 -25.92 2.83 -1.96
CA LYS A 45 -26.95 3.44 -2.82
C LYS A 45 -27.44 4.77 -2.23
N LEU A 46 -27.75 4.81 -0.95
CA LEU A 46 -28.22 6.03 -0.28
C LEU A 46 -27.13 7.09 -0.23
N ALA A 47 -25.88 6.69 0.07
CA ALA A 47 -24.73 7.58 0.05
C ALA A 47 -24.52 8.19 -1.34
N GLY A 48 -24.55 7.37 -2.40
CA GLY A 48 -24.41 7.83 -3.77
C GLY A 48 -25.49 8.82 -4.19
N MET A 49 -26.75 8.57 -3.79
CA MET A 49 -27.86 9.51 -4.03
C MET A 49 -27.67 10.84 -3.27
N LEU A 50 -27.19 10.79 -2.03
CA LEU A 50 -26.96 11.98 -1.20
C LEU A 50 -25.83 12.85 -1.76
N ILE A 51 -24.79 12.22 -2.30
CA ILE A 51 -23.59 12.89 -2.81
C ILE A 51 -23.77 13.28 -4.28
N GLY A 52 -24.63 12.58 -5.02
CA GLY A 52 -24.83 12.76 -6.47
C GLY A 52 -23.75 12.09 -7.31
N TYR A 53 -23.04 11.11 -6.74
CA TYR A 53 -21.94 10.37 -7.36
C TYR A 53 -22.21 8.87 -7.25
N GLU A 54 -21.71 8.10 -8.20
CA GLU A 54 -21.65 6.65 -8.08
C GLU A 54 -20.45 6.28 -7.19
N ILE A 55 -20.67 5.37 -6.24
CA ILE A 55 -19.66 4.99 -5.24
C ILE A 55 -19.25 3.54 -5.50
N ASP A 56 -17.98 3.36 -5.81
CA ASP A 56 -17.34 2.06 -5.95
C ASP A 56 -16.58 1.76 -4.66
N VAL A 57 -16.83 0.59 -4.08
CA VAL A 57 -16.13 0.14 -2.88
C VAL A 57 -15.08 -0.89 -3.26
N PHE A 58 -13.83 -0.55 -2.99
CA PHE A 58 -12.69 -1.40 -3.15
C PHE A 58 -12.24 -1.88 -1.78
N ARG A 59 -11.89 -3.16 -1.72
CA ARG A 59 -11.04 -3.62 -0.63
C ARG A 59 -9.70 -2.92 -0.84
N GLU A 60 -9.23 -2.27 0.20
CA GLU A 60 -7.81 -2.01 0.35
C GLU A 60 -7.18 -3.40 0.43
N MET A 61 -6.75 -3.87 -0.74
CA MET A 61 -5.65 -4.82 -0.80
C MET A 61 -4.48 -3.96 -0.36
N ASP A 62 -3.75 -4.43 0.65
CA ASP A 62 -2.56 -3.73 1.10
C ASP A 62 -1.76 -3.35 -0.16
N GLU A 63 -1.15 -2.16 -0.19
CA GLU A 63 -0.27 -1.72 -1.31
C GLU A 63 0.92 -2.69 -1.56
N ASP A 64 0.97 -3.77 -0.78
CA ASP A 64 1.79 -4.97 -0.83
C ASP A 64 1.54 -5.87 -2.07
N GLU A 65 0.47 -5.69 -2.87
CA GLU A 65 0.32 -6.48 -4.11
C GLU A 65 1.34 -6.12 -5.20
N GLU A 66 1.95 -4.93 -5.14
CA GLU A 66 3.09 -4.51 -5.96
C GLU A 66 4.40 -4.52 -5.18
N ASP A 67 4.48 -5.21 -4.03
CA ASP A 67 5.73 -5.29 -3.28
C ASP A 67 6.44 -6.61 -3.55
N VAL A 68 7.71 -6.50 -3.87
CA VAL A 68 8.55 -7.65 -4.22
C VAL A 68 9.21 -8.16 -2.95
N MET A 69 9.10 -9.45 -2.69
CA MET A 69 9.79 -10.08 -1.56
C MET A 69 11.30 -9.93 -1.72
N LEU A 70 12.03 -9.68 -0.62
CA LEU A 70 13.49 -9.56 -0.69
C LEU A 70 14.17 -10.82 -1.22
N ASP A 71 13.55 -11.99 -1.03
CA ASP A 71 14.06 -13.27 -1.54
C ASP A 71 14.13 -13.34 -3.08
N GLU A 72 13.39 -12.49 -3.80
CA GLU A 72 13.43 -12.40 -5.26
C GLU A 72 14.72 -11.70 -5.75
N PHE A 73 15.41 -10.94 -4.90
CA PHE A 73 16.64 -10.21 -5.23
C PHE A 73 17.92 -11.01 -4.90
N ASN A 74 17.82 -12.33 -4.74
CA ASN A 74 18.94 -13.19 -4.31
C ASN A 74 20.09 -13.29 -5.34
N ASP A 75 19.85 -12.83 -6.56
CA ASP A 75 20.80 -12.75 -7.67
C ASP A 75 21.62 -11.46 -7.64
N GLU A 76 21.07 -10.37 -7.09
CA GLU A 76 21.72 -9.07 -6.98
C GLU A 76 22.21 -8.74 -5.56
N ILE A 77 21.58 -9.31 -4.53
CA ILE A 77 21.88 -9.08 -3.12
C ILE A 77 22.28 -10.40 -2.46
N ASP A 78 23.39 -10.37 -1.70
CA ASP A 78 23.82 -11.55 -0.95
C ASP A 78 22.76 -12.02 0.06
N GLN A 79 22.56 -13.33 0.16
CA GLN A 79 21.59 -13.96 1.06
C GLN A 79 21.73 -13.51 2.53
N TRP A 80 22.97 -13.35 3.02
CA TRP A 80 23.21 -12.95 4.41
C TRP A 80 22.74 -11.52 4.71
N ILE A 81 22.71 -10.64 3.69
CA ILE A 81 22.18 -9.27 3.80
C ILE A 81 20.65 -9.32 3.84
N ILE A 82 20.04 -10.13 2.97
CA ILE A 82 18.60 -10.37 2.95
C ILE A 82 18.13 -10.87 4.32
N ASP A 83 18.83 -11.86 4.89
CA ASP A 83 18.50 -12.41 6.20
C ASP A 83 18.60 -11.36 7.32
N ALA A 84 19.62 -10.49 7.26
CA ALA A 84 19.78 -9.39 8.22
C ALA A 84 18.62 -8.36 8.13
N LEU A 85 18.17 -8.04 6.91
CA LEU A 85 17.03 -7.15 6.68
C LEU A 85 15.71 -7.79 7.15
N LYS A 86 15.52 -9.09 6.93
CA LYS A 86 14.35 -9.82 7.44
C LYS A 86 14.33 -9.86 8.96
N GLN A 87 15.49 -9.98 9.60
CA GLN A 87 15.59 -9.98 11.07
C GLN A 87 15.13 -8.64 11.70
N ILE A 88 15.25 -7.52 10.98
CA ILE A 88 14.74 -6.21 11.42
C ILE A 88 13.26 -5.99 11.06
N GLY A 89 12.61 -6.98 10.46
CA GLY A 89 11.21 -6.95 10.03
C GLY A 89 11.01 -6.32 8.65
N CYS A 90 12.04 -6.31 7.81
CA CYS A 90 11.92 -5.91 6.42
C CYS A 90 11.86 -7.17 5.56
N ASP A 91 10.66 -7.60 5.21
CA ASP A 91 10.45 -8.79 4.37
C ASP A 91 10.38 -8.46 2.88
N THR A 92 10.10 -7.19 2.56
CA THR A 92 9.80 -6.73 1.20
C THR A 92 10.64 -5.52 0.79
N ALA A 93 10.76 -5.28 -0.51
CA ALA A 93 11.59 -4.20 -1.03
C ALA A 93 11.06 -2.81 -0.63
N LYS A 94 9.74 -2.55 -0.65
CA LYS A 94 9.21 -1.26 -0.15
C LYS A 94 9.45 -1.08 1.34
N SER A 95 9.37 -2.15 2.15
CA SER A 95 9.63 -2.06 3.59
C SER A 95 11.04 -1.54 3.91
N VAL A 96 12.04 -1.93 3.12
CA VAL A 96 13.41 -1.42 3.22
C VAL A 96 13.49 0.04 2.75
N LEU A 97 12.85 0.38 1.62
CA LEU A 97 12.90 1.72 1.02
C LEU A 97 12.24 2.83 1.87
N VAL A 98 11.33 2.46 2.77
CA VAL A 98 10.64 3.39 3.69
C VAL A 98 11.52 3.75 4.89
N ILE A 99 12.55 2.95 5.22
CA ILE A 99 13.39 3.16 6.38
C ILE A 99 14.62 4.01 6.01
N PRO A 100 15.01 5.00 6.84
CA PRO A 100 16.25 5.77 6.63
C PRO A 100 17.50 4.89 6.73
N ILE A 101 18.49 5.10 5.86
CA ILE A 101 19.79 4.39 5.84
C ILE A 101 20.43 4.24 7.23
N PRO A 102 20.55 5.32 8.05
CA PRO A 102 21.23 5.21 9.35
C PRO A 102 20.53 4.26 10.32
N GLU A 103 19.21 4.08 10.17
CA GLU A 103 18.43 3.19 11.02
C GLU A 103 18.63 1.73 10.61
N ILE A 104 18.72 1.46 9.30
CA ILE A 104 19.02 0.13 8.76
C ILE A 104 20.43 -0.29 9.19
N VAL A 105 21.44 0.57 8.98
CA VAL A 105 22.83 0.35 9.39
C VAL A 105 22.90 -0.07 10.87
N LYS A 106 22.20 0.67 11.74
CA LYS A 106 22.21 0.41 13.17
C LYS A 106 21.48 -0.87 13.58
N ARG A 107 20.37 -1.21 12.92
CA ARG A 107 19.53 -2.35 13.30
C ARG A 107 19.98 -3.67 12.68
N ALA A 108 20.43 -3.63 11.43
CA ALA A 108 20.86 -4.80 10.67
C ALA A 108 22.38 -5.08 10.80
N ASP A 109 23.12 -4.21 11.49
CA ASP A 109 24.58 -4.30 11.65
C ASP A 109 25.32 -4.39 10.29
N LEU A 110 24.88 -3.55 9.35
CA LEU A 110 25.41 -3.47 7.99
C LEU A 110 26.20 -2.18 7.79
N GLU A 111 27.20 -2.20 6.91
CA GLU A 111 27.92 -0.99 6.53
C GLU A 111 27.04 -0.04 5.71
N GLU A 112 27.26 1.26 5.85
CA GLU A 112 26.48 2.30 5.16
C GLU A 112 26.56 2.15 3.64
N GLU A 113 27.73 1.76 3.12
CA GLU A 113 27.95 1.50 1.69
C GLU A 113 27.11 0.31 1.20
N THR A 114 27.04 -0.77 1.98
CA THR A 114 26.22 -1.95 1.67
C THR A 114 24.73 -1.60 1.64
N VAL A 115 24.24 -0.86 2.64
CA VAL A 115 22.84 -0.44 2.70
C VAL A 115 22.49 0.49 1.54
N ALA A 116 23.38 1.42 1.19
CA ALA A 116 23.18 2.32 0.05
C ALA A 116 23.10 1.54 -1.27
N GLU A 117 23.93 0.52 -1.45
CA GLU A 117 23.91 -0.33 -2.64
C GLU A 117 22.61 -1.15 -2.73
N VAL A 118 22.17 -1.77 -1.63
CA VAL A 118 20.89 -2.48 -1.57
C VAL A 118 19.74 -1.56 -1.97
N ILE A 119 19.66 -0.35 -1.38
CA ILE A 119 18.60 0.61 -1.72
C ILE A 119 18.65 1.01 -3.20
N ARG A 120 19.84 1.13 -3.78
CA ARG A 120 20.02 1.45 -5.20
C ARG A 120 19.45 0.33 -6.08
N ILE A 121 19.74 -0.92 -5.75
CA ILE A 121 19.22 -2.11 -6.45
C ILE A 121 17.69 -2.12 -6.36
N LEU A 122 17.14 -2.07 -5.14
CA LEU A 122 15.69 -2.12 -4.92
C LEU A 122 14.96 -0.98 -5.66
N ARG A 123 15.52 0.24 -5.67
CA ARG A 123 14.93 1.38 -6.41
C ARG A 123 14.95 1.19 -7.92
N ALA A 124 16.02 0.60 -8.46
CA ALA A 124 16.16 0.40 -9.89
C ALA A 124 15.06 -0.52 -10.44
N GLU A 125 14.66 -1.52 -9.67
CA GLU A 125 13.60 -2.45 -10.06
C GLU A 125 12.22 -1.77 -10.11
N PHE A 126 11.86 -1.00 -9.09
CA PHE A 126 10.58 -0.27 -9.07
C PHE A 126 10.48 0.85 -10.11
N GLU A 127 11.59 1.46 -10.53
CA GLU A 127 11.58 2.47 -11.60
C GLU A 127 11.39 1.87 -13.00
N ASN A 128 11.71 0.58 -13.18
CA ASN A 128 11.47 -0.12 -14.44
C ASN A 128 9.98 -0.45 -14.63
N ASP A 129 9.26 -0.78 -13.56
CA ASP A 129 7.80 -1.01 -13.59
C ASP A 129 7.00 0.24 -13.99
N THR A 130 7.52 1.45 -13.76
CA THR A 130 6.80 2.69 -14.11
C THR A 130 6.90 3.07 -15.59
N LYS A 131 7.64 2.30 -16.41
CA LYS A 131 7.91 2.63 -17.82
C LYS A 131 7.25 1.69 -18.84
N GLU A 132 6.45 0.71 -18.42
CA GLU A 132 5.66 -0.14 -19.33
C GLU A 132 4.21 0.33 -19.51
#